data_AF-A0A1S1BIK6-F1
#
_entry.id   AF-A0A1S1BIK6-F1
#
_cell.length_a   1.000
_cell.length_b   1.000
_cell.length_c   1.000
_cell.angle_alpha   90.00
_cell.angle_beta   90.00
_cell.angle_gamma   90.00
#
_symmetry.space_group_name_H-M   'P 1'
#
loop_
_entity.id
_entity.type
_entity.pdbx_description
1 polymer ?
#
loop_
_entity_poly.entity_id
_entity_poly.type
_entity_poly.pdbx_seq_one_letter_code
_entity_poly.pdbx_strand_id
1 'polypeptide(L)'
;MHFGFWTRMLGKGNDELWRLCLQRAFPYARSRSEVGAAVEGIRNFRNRVAHHDSILDTDVPFECDRIFAVANYVDPAFEHFLKAVDRVESLYNRRPTEPADTLLVPGKKEWELYKKTSVYVCKSGRTFRPVRHLAFYVDRKIQTEIPAVKYRQDNITWNLNEARLLRKEAKDRNRPELRKIAQAIEELSQNGWCDGSGVEGRYQAFVLTSKDETQPLGAHRTLPSEIENTASGKGSGWVTKQRYLYLERLMQQGAAYLA
;
A
#
# COMPACT_ATOMS: atom_id res chain seq x y z
N MET A 1 -20.95 15.86 9.64
CA MET A 1 -20.45 16.71 8.55
C MET A 1 -20.36 15.91 7.25
N HIS A 2 -20.84 16.48 6.14
CA HIS A 2 -21.20 15.74 4.93
C HIS A 2 -19.98 15.49 4.02
N PHE A 3 -19.10 14.53 4.36
CA PHE A 3 -18.04 14.09 3.42
C PHE A 3 -18.63 13.68 2.05
N GLY A 4 -19.88 13.22 2.02
CA GLY A 4 -20.62 12.94 0.78
C GLY A 4 -20.89 14.15 -0.13
N PHE A 5 -20.74 15.39 0.37
CA PHE A 5 -20.74 16.59 -0.47
C PHE A 5 -19.40 16.71 -1.21
N TRP A 6 -18.29 16.64 -0.47
CA TRP A 6 -16.95 16.77 -1.02
C TRP A 6 -16.59 15.65 -1.99
N THR A 7 -17.00 14.41 -1.73
CA THR A 7 -16.76 13.29 -2.67
C THR A 7 -17.51 13.47 -3.98
N ARG A 8 -18.73 14.04 -3.94
CA ARG A 8 -19.49 14.39 -5.14
C ARG A 8 -18.82 15.54 -5.90
N MET A 9 -18.45 16.60 -5.18
CA MET A 9 -17.82 17.78 -5.76
C MET A 9 -16.47 17.45 -6.43
N LEU A 10 -15.68 16.54 -5.83
CA LEU A 10 -14.41 16.06 -6.37
C LEU A 10 -14.55 14.86 -7.32
N GLY A 11 -15.78 14.50 -7.71
CA GLY A 11 -16.06 13.40 -8.62
C GLY A 11 -15.59 13.66 -10.07
N LYS A 12 -15.57 12.59 -10.89
CA LYS A 12 -15.06 12.62 -12.28
C LYS A 12 -15.74 13.65 -13.20
N GLY A 13 -16.99 14.03 -12.93
CA GLY A 13 -17.74 14.98 -13.76
C GLY A 13 -17.44 16.47 -13.49
N ASN A 14 -16.61 16.78 -12.49
CA ASN A 14 -16.39 18.16 -12.04
C ASN A 14 -14.99 18.68 -12.37
N ASP A 15 -14.40 18.21 -13.47
CA ASP A 15 -13.09 18.69 -13.94
C ASP A 15 -13.10 20.19 -14.29
N GLU A 16 -14.22 20.69 -14.80
CA GLU A 16 -14.41 22.13 -15.05
C GLU A 16 -14.39 22.93 -13.75
N LEU A 17 -15.14 22.49 -12.74
CA LEU A 17 -15.18 23.11 -11.41
C LEU A 17 -13.80 23.08 -10.75
N TRP A 18 -13.04 21.99 -10.94
CA TRP A 18 -11.64 21.90 -10.51
C TRP A 18 -10.78 22.99 -11.13
N ARG A 19 -10.80 23.11 -12.47
CA ARG A 19 -10.03 24.10 -13.22
C ARG A 19 -10.41 25.54 -12.85
N LEU A 20 -11.71 25.81 -12.67
CA LEU A 20 -12.21 27.14 -12.41
C LEU A 20 -11.91 27.63 -10.99
N CYS A 21 -12.12 26.79 -9.97
CA CYS A 21 -11.99 27.25 -8.58
C CYS A 21 -11.46 26.22 -7.58
N LEU A 22 -11.79 24.92 -7.66
CA LEU A 22 -11.42 23.99 -6.57
C LEU A 22 -9.92 23.78 -6.45
N GLN A 23 -9.16 23.85 -7.55
CA GLN A 23 -7.70 23.76 -7.48
C GLN A 23 -7.09 24.84 -6.56
N ARG A 24 -7.76 25.98 -6.38
CA ARG A 24 -7.30 27.04 -5.46
C ARG A 24 -7.45 26.66 -3.98
N ALA A 25 -8.38 25.77 -3.66
CA ALA A 25 -8.55 25.23 -2.31
C ALA A 25 -7.57 24.08 -2.02
N PHE A 26 -6.97 23.49 -3.06
CA PHE A 26 -6.00 22.40 -2.96
C PHE A 26 -4.72 22.71 -3.76
N PRO A 27 -4.02 23.83 -3.47
CA PRO A 27 -2.91 24.30 -4.29
C PRO A 27 -1.70 23.35 -4.32
N TYR A 28 -1.62 22.42 -3.36
CA TYR A 28 -0.53 21.45 -3.25
C TYR A 28 -0.87 20.06 -3.80
N ALA A 29 -2.11 19.86 -4.28
CA ALA A 29 -2.50 18.62 -4.96
C ALA A 29 -2.09 18.62 -6.43
N ARG A 30 -1.72 17.45 -6.96
CA ARG A 30 -1.36 17.28 -8.38
C ARG A 30 -2.58 17.23 -9.28
N SER A 31 -3.71 16.72 -8.78
CA SER A 31 -4.94 16.59 -9.57
C SER A 31 -6.19 16.44 -8.70
N ARG A 32 -7.37 16.74 -9.29
CA ARG A 32 -8.68 16.45 -8.67
C ARG A 32 -8.80 15.00 -8.25
N SER A 33 -8.36 14.07 -9.10
CA SER A 33 -8.52 12.63 -8.86
C SER A 33 -7.72 12.15 -7.64
N GLU A 34 -6.61 12.81 -7.33
CA GLU A 34 -5.80 12.53 -6.13
C GLU A 34 -6.54 12.96 -4.86
N VAL A 35 -7.03 14.21 -4.82
CA VAL A 35 -7.82 14.72 -3.70
C VAL A 35 -9.09 13.90 -3.52
N GLY A 36 -9.83 13.65 -4.61
CA GLY A 36 -11.08 12.91 -4.59
C GLY A 36 -10.92 11.49 -4.03
N ALA A 37 -9.84 10.79 -4.37
CA ALA A 37 -9.58 9.45 -3.85
C ALA A 37 -9.20 9.46 -2.36
N ALA A 38 -8.44 10.45 -1.91
CA ALA A 38 -8.11 10.60 -0.49
C ALA A 38 -9.38 10.89 0.33
N VAL A 39 -10.20 11.85 -0.11
CA VAL A 39 -11.47 12.22 0.54
C VAL A 39 -12.46 11.06 0.55
N GLU A 40 -12.53 10.28 -0.53
CA GLU A 40 -13.37 9.08 -0.60
C GLU A 40 -12.90 7.99 0.36
N GLY A 41 -11.58 7.79 0.52
CA GLY A 41 -11.01 6.93 1.55
C GLY A 41 -11.42 7.35 2.96
N ILE A 42 -11.26 8.64 3.28
CA ILE A 42 -11.67 9.21 4.57
C ILE A 42 -13.17 9.00 4.81
N ARG A 43 -14.01 9.23 3.79
CA ARG A 43 -15.46 8.99 3.88
C ARG A 43 -15.77 7.54 4.24
N ASN A 44 -15.12 6.58 3.57
CA ASN A 44 -15.33 5.16 3.82
C ASN A 44 -14.85 4.75 5.22
N PHE A 45 -13.67 5.21 5.64
CA PHE A 45 -13.15 4.95 6.98
C PHE A 45 -14.06 5.54 8.08
N ARG A 46 -14.44 6.82 7.95
CA ARG A 46 -15.38 7.48 8.87
C ARG A 46 -16.72 6.75 8.94
N ASN A 47 -17.24 6.29 7.80
CA ASN A 47 -18.52 5.57 7.77
C ASN A 47 -18.43 4.25 8.54
N ARG A 48 -17.34 3.49 8.41
CA ARG A 48 -17.11 2.28 9.22
C ARG A 48 -17.14 2.59 10.71
N VAL A 49 -16.45 3.65 11.13
CA VAL A 49 -16.46 4.10 12.54
C VAL A 49 -17.88 4.48 12.99
N ALA A 50 -18.61 5.23 12.17
CA ALA A 50 -19.98 5.67 12.48
C ALA A 50 -21.00 4.51 12.51
N HIS A 51 -20.77 3.45 11.74
CA HIS A 51 -21.58 2.24 11.75
C HIS A 51 -21.17 1.24 12.84
N HIS A 52 -20.18 1.59 13.68
CA HIS A 52 -19.61 0.70 14.69
C HIS A 52 -19.06 -0.62 14.10
N ASP A 53 -18.60 -0.58 12.85
CA ASP A 53 -17.93 -1.72 12.23
C ASP A 53 -16.61 -2.04 12.95
N SER A 54 -16.20 -3.30 12.93
CA SER A 54 -14.89 -3.69 13.46
C SER A 54 -13.76 -3.00 12.69
N ILE A 55 -12.86 -2.35 13.45
CA ILE A 55 -11.62 -1.72 12.96
C ILE A 55 -10.37 -2.51 13.33
N LEU A 56 -10.52 -3.73 13.84
CA LEU A 56 -9.39 -4.60 14.19
C LEU A 56 -8.58 -4.96 12.94
N ASP A 57 -9.27 -5.18 11.83
CA ASP A 57 -8.67 -5.57 10.55
C ASP A 57 -8.32 -4.38 9.64
N THR A 58 -8.36 -3.16 10.19
CA THR A 58 -8.04 -1.93 9.47
C THR A 58 -6.67 -1.43 9.88
N ASP A 59 -5.86 -1.11 8.88
CA ASP A 59 -4.66 -0.29 9.05
C ASP A 59 -5.06 1.17 9.34
N VAL A 60 -5.42 1.45 10.60
CA VAL A 60 -5.88 2.77 11.05
C VAL A 60 -4.80 3.84 10.85
N PRO A 61 -3.50 3.61 11.14
CA PRO A 61 -2.45 4.59 10.83
C PRO A 61 -2.48 5.00 9.35
N PHE A 62 -2.58 4.03 8.43
CA PHE A 62 -2.68 4.32 7.00
C PHE A 62 -3.94 5.11 6.61
N GLU A 63 -5.09 4.88 7.26
CA GLU A 63 -6.30 5.68 7.04
C GLU A 63 -6.15 7.11 7.59
N CYS A 64 -5.44 7.29 8.71
CA CYS A 64 -5.09 8.60 9.25
C CYS A 64 -4.12 9.37 8.36
N ASP A 65 -3.16 8.69 7.72
CA ASP A 65 -2.27 9.31 6.73
C ASP A 65 -3.03 9.94 5.56
N ARG A 66 -4.21 9.42 5.19
CA ARG A 66 -5.07 10.05 4.17
C ARG A 66 -5.60 11.41 4.64
N ILE A 67 -5.89 11.57 5.93
CA ILE A 67 -6.35 12.83 6.52
C ILE A 67 -5.21 13.86 6.45
N PHE A 68 -4.00 13.46 6.84
CA PHE A 68 -2.80 14.28 6.71
C PHE A 68 -2.52 14.66 5.26
N ALA A 69 -2.68 13.74 4.31
CA ALA A 69 -2.53 14.02 2.89
C ALA A 69 -3.54 15.07 2.39
N VAL A 70 -4.82 14.98 2.78
CA VAL A 70 -5.82 16.00 2.42
C VAL A 70 -5.48 17.36 3.04
N ALA A 71 -4.98 17.38 4.29
CA ALA A 71 -4.52 18.61 4.92
C ALA A 71 -3.33 19.21 4.17
N ASN A 72 -2.36 18.38 3.75
CA ASN A 72 -1.21 18.81 2.94
C ASN A 72 -1.64 19.43 1.62
N TYR A 73 -2.65 18.85 0.96
CA TYR A 73 -3.18 19.39 -0.29
C TYR A 73 -3.73 20.81 -0.13
N VAL A 74 -4.29 21.14 1.05
CA VAL A 74 -4.76 22.48 1.39
C VAL A 74 -3.58 23.38 1.76
N ASP A 75 -2.77 22.97 2.73
CA ASP A 75 -1.61 23.69 3.23
C ASP A 75 -0.66 22.74 3.99
N PRO A 76 0.64 22.62 3.62
CA PRO A 76 1.64 21.86 4.36
C PRO A 76 1.76 22.24 5.84
N ALA A 77 1.55 23.52 6.20
CA ALA A 77 1.56 23.95 7.59
C ALA A 77 0.40 23.33 8.38
N PHE A 78 -0.74 23.10 7.73
CA PHE A 78 -1.89 22.46 8.36
C PHE A 78 -1.64 20.96 8.60
N GLU A 79 -1.03 20.25 7.63
CA GLU A 79 -0.58 18.87 7.86
C GLU A 79 0.39 18.79 9.05
N HIS A 80 1.39 19.67 9.09
CA HIS A 80 2.38 19.70 10.17
C HIS A 80 1.73 19.91 11.53
N PHE A 81 0.79 20.86 11.64
CA PHE A 81 0.00 21.08 12.84
C PHE A 81 -0.80 19.84 13.24
N LEU A 82 -1.53 19.22 12.30
CA LEU A 82 -2.33 18.04 12.59
C LEU A 82 -1.48 16.88 13.11
N LYS A 83 -0.31 16.63 12.50
CA LYS A 83 0.63 15.60 12.95
C LYS A 83 1.19 15.91 14.34
N ALA A 84 1.44 17.18 14.67
CA ALA A 84 1.97 17.58 15.97
C ALA A 84 0.98 17.35 17.12
N VAL A 85 -0.33 17.42 16.86
CA VAL A 85 -1.38 17.21 17.87
C VAL A 85 -2.02 15.82 17.82
N ASP A 86 -1.72 15.03 16.79
CA ASP A 86 -2.26 13.67 16.66
C ASP A 86 -1.74 12.74 17.75
N ARG A 87 -2.59 11.79 18.14
CA ARG A 87 -2.23 10.72 19.08
C ARG A 87 -2.59 9.34 18.56
N VAL A 88 -3.16 9.23 17.36
CA VAL A 88 -3.73 7.98 16.87
C VAL A 88 -2.68 6.88 16.80
N GLU A 89 -1.51 7.15 16.21
CA GLU A 89 -0.44 6.16 16.12
C GLU A 89 0.03 5.69 17.51
N SER A 90 0.27 6.63 18.43
CA SER A 90 0.72 6.32 19.79
C SER A 90 -0.30 5.49 20.58
N LEU A 91 -1.60 5.70 20.35
CA LEU A 91 -2.67 4.93 20.98
C LEU A 91 -2.85 3.57 20.30
N TYR A 92 -2.71 3.53 18.97
CA TYR A 92 -2.77 2.31 18.19
C TYR A 92 -1.70 1.30 18.64
N ASN A 93 -0.49 1.79 18.92
CA ASN A 93 0.63 0.98 19.40
C ASN A 93 0.44 0.46 20.83
N ARG A 94 -0.56 0.92 21.59
CA ARG A 94 -0.91 0.39 22.93
C ARG A 94 -1.90 -0.78 22.87
N ARG A 95 -2.23 -1.27 21.67
CA ARG A 95 -3.14 -2.41 21.53
C ARG A 95 -2.58 -3.62 22.31
N PRO A 96 -3.42 -4.32 23.08
CA PRO A 96 -2.97 -5.41 23.96
C PRO A 96 -2.50 -6.65 23.20
N THR A 97 -2.80 -6.75 21.91
CA THR A 97 -2.37 -7.85 21.03
C THR A 97 -1.63 -7.29 19.84
N GLU A 98 -0.44 -7.82 19.58
CA GLU A 98 0.25 -7.56 18.33
C GLU A 98 -0.50 -8.24 17.18
N PRO A 99 -0.90 -7.51 16.13
CA PRO A 99 -1.50 -8.14 14.96
C PRO A 99 -0.46 -8.99 14.23
N ALA A 100 -0.92 -10.00 13.51
CA ALA A 100 -0.11 -10.70 12.52
C ALA A 100 0.49 -9.66 11.54
N ASP A 101 1.81 -9.60 11.50
CA ASP A 101 2.60 -8.51 10.93
C ASP A 101 3.09 -8.79 9.50
N THR A 102 2.92 -10.01 9.03
CA THR A 102 3.41 -10.46 7.73
C THR A 102 2.24 -10.77 6.79
N LEU A 103 2.20 -10.11 5.64
CA LEU A 103 1.23 -10.35 4.58
C LEU A 103 1.77 -11.39 3.59
N LEU A 104 1.18 -12.59 3.60
CA LEU A 104 1.41 -13.58 2.57
C LEU A 104 0.56 -13.27 1.33
N VAL A 105 1.20 -13.07 0.18
CA VAL A 105 0.54 -12.80 -1.10
C VAL A 105 0.86 -13.90 -2.11
N PRO A 106 -0.12 -14.37 -2.91
CA PRO A 106 0.15 -15.29 -3.98
C PRO A 106 0.66 -14.56 -5.23
N GLY A 107 1.46 -15.26 -6.03
CA GLY A 107 1.64 -14.91 -7.43
C GLY A 107 3.09 -14.81 -7.88
N LYS A 108 3.40 -15.52 -8.97
CA LYS A 108 4.74 -15.57 -9.56
C LYS A 108 5.20 -14.21 -10.07
N LYS A 109 4.31 -13.42 -10.65
CA LYS A 109 4.65 -12.10 -11.20
C LYS A 109 4.97 -11.09 -10.12
N GLU A 110 4.19 -11.12 -9.05
CA GLU A 110 4.36 -10.27 -7.89
C GLU A 110 5.74 -10.51 -7.27
N TRP A 111 6.15 -11.78 -7.22
CA TRP A 111 7.50 -12.18 -6.84
C TRP A 111 8.58 -11.69 -7.82
N GLU A 112 8.40 -11.88 -9.13
CA GLU A 112 9.35 -11.40 -10.14
C GLU A 112 9.50 -9.87 -10.13
N LEU A 113 8.39 -9.14 -10.00
CA LEU A 113 8.39 -7.68 -9.91
C LEU A 113 9.14 -7.22 -8.66
N TYR A 114 8.89 -7.86 -7.51
CA TYR A 114 9.59 -7.57 -6.28
C TYR A 114 11.11 -7.79 -6.43
N LYS A 115 11.54 -8.92 -7.02
CA LYS A 115 12.97 -9.18 -7.24
C LYS A 115 13.65 -8.09 -8.07
N LYS A 116 12.96 -7.54 -9.07
CA LYS A 116 13.52 -6.50 -9.96
C LYS A 116 13.47 -5.09 -9.38
N THR A 117 12.42 -4.77 -8.63
CA THR A 117 12.08 -3.37 -8.29
C THR A 117 11.92 -3.11 -6.81
N SER A 118 11.90 -4.14 -5.97
CA SER A 118 11.58 -4.05 -4.54
C SER A 118 10.18 -3.47 -4.30
N VAL A 119 9.22 -3.74 -5.19
CA VAL A 119 7.85 -3.24 -5.09
C VAL A 119 6.86 -4.39 -5.22
N TYR A 120 5.84 -4.41 -4.36
CA TYR A 120 4.63 -5.20 -4.53
C TYR A 120 3.48 -4.30 -4.99
N VAL A 121 2.64 -4.79 -5.90
CA VAL A 121 1.50 -4.04 -6.45
C VAL A 121 0.23 -4.85 -6.41
N CYS A 122 -0.90 -4.18 -6.20
CA CYS A 122 -2.22 -4.77 -6.33
C CYS A 122 -3.25 -3.74 -6.77
N LYS A 123 -4.46 -4.17 -7.16
CA LYS A 123 -5.56 -3.24 -7.49
C LYS A 123 -5.80 -2.24 -6.35
N SER A 124 -6.04 -0.99 -6.71
CA SER A 124 -6.37 0.11 -5.79
C SER A 124 -7.60 -0.22 -4.95
N GLY A 125 -7.67 0.35 -3.73
CA GLY A 125 -8.80 0.19 -2.82
C GLY A 125 -8.86 -1.15 -2.08
N ARG A 126 -7.88 -2.05 -2.27
CA ARG A 126 -7.72 -3.22 -1.39
C ARG A 126 -7.36 -2.76 0.02
N THR A 127 -8.11 -3.25 1.01
CA THR A 127 -7.83 -3.01 2.42
C THR A 127 -6.86 -4.05 2.97
N PHE A 128 -6.02 -3.60 3.89
CA PHE A 128 -5.06 -4.43 4.59
C PHE A 128 -5.13 -4.11 6.09
N ARG A 129 -4.85 -5.13 6.92
CA ARG A 129 -4.40 -4.94 8.32
C ARG A 129 -3.04 -4.23 8.31
N PRO A 130 -2.57 -3.66 9.44
CA PRO A 130 -1.20 -3.20 9.54
C PRO A 130 -0.25 -4.34 9.22
N VAL A 131 0.62 -4.12 8.24
CA VAL A 131 1.57 -5.10 7.75
C VAL A 131 2.95 -4.47 7.78
N ARG A 132 3.86 -5.14 8.47
CA ARG A 132 5.27 -4.74 8.56
C ARG A 132 6.11 -5.48 7.55
N HIS A 133 5.71 -6.69 7.16
CA HIS A 133 6.43 -7.53 6.23
C HIS A 133 5.52 -8.10 5.14
N LEU A 134 6.10 -8.47 4.01
CA LEU A 134 5.44 -9.28 2.98
C LEU A 134 6.16 -10.62 2.83
N ALA A 135 5.39 -11.64 2.48
CA ALA A 135 5.89 -12.96 2.08
C ALA A 135 5.23 -13.35 0.76
N PHE A 136 5.97 -14.02 -0.12
CA PHE A 136 5.48 -14.41 -1.45
C PHE A 136 5.25 -15.91 -1.52
N TYR A 137 4.04 -16.31 -1.93
CA TYR A 137 3.67 -17.70 -2.18
C TYR A 137 3.62 -17.98 -3.69
N VAL A 138 4.58 -18.75 -4.17
CA VAL A 138 4.79 -19.06 -5.60
C VAL A 138 5.04 -20.55 -5.75
N ASP A 139 4.42 -21.17 -6.75
CA ASP A 139 4.65 -22.59 -7.09
C ASP A 139 4.57 -23.52 -5.85
N ARG A 140 3.55 -23.27 -5.01
CA ARG A 140 3.27 -23.97 -3.75
C ARG A 140 4.32 -23.80 -2.65
N LYS A 141 5.15 -22.77 -2.73
CA LYS A 141 6.21 -22.48 -1.78
C LYS A 141 6.15 -21.06 -1.28
N ILE A 142 6.44 -20.85 0.01
CA ILE A 142 6.82 -19.53 0.50
C ILE A 142 8.27 -19.29 0.14
N GLN A 143 8.52 -18.19 -0.57
CA GLN A 143 9.83 -17.75 -1.01
C GLN A 143 10.68 -17.27 0.18
N THR A 144 12.00 -17.32 0.04
CA THR A 144 12.92 -17.08 1.17
C THR A 144 12.92 -15.65 1.67
N GLU A 145 12.74 -14.68 0.78
CA GLU A 145 12.83 -13.27 1.13
C GLU A 145 11.51 -12.76 1.72
N ILE A 146 11.59 -12.21 2.93
CA ILE A 146 10.48 -11.65 3.72
C ILE A 146 10.77 -10.17 3.96
N PRO A 147 10.55 -9.31 2.96
CA PRO A 147 10.88 -7.89 3.07
C PRO A 147 9.96 -7.11 4.00
N ALA A 148 10.48 -6.11 4.70
CA ALA A 148 9.65 -5.10 5.35
C ALA A 148 9.04 -4.10 4.37
N VAL A 149 7.90 -3.56 4.77
CA VAL A 149 7.20 -2.45 4.14
C VAL A 149 7.87 -1.15 4.58
N LYS A 150 8.47 -0.43 3.62
CA LYS A 150 9.04 0.90 3.85
C LYS A 150 8.04 2.01 3.59
N TYR A 151 7.20 1.81 2.58
CA TYR A 151 6.22 2.80 2.16
C TYR A 151 5.04 2.13 1.48
N ARG A 152 3.86 2.71 1.63
CA ARG A 152 2.63 2.26 1.01
C ARG A 152 1.90 3.46 0.43
N GLN A 153 1.44 3.34 -0.81
CA GLN A 153 0.62 4.37 -1.46
C GLN A 153 -0.47 3.72 -2.30
N ASP A 154 -1.69 4.24 -2.15
CA ASP A 154 -2.88 3.78 -2.87
C ASP A 154 -3.26 4.74 -4.00
N ASN A 155 -4.10 4.25 -4.91
CA ASN A 155 -4.69 5.01 -6.02
C ASN A 155 -3.70 5.65 -7.00
N ILE A 156 -2.58 4.99 -7.25
CA ILE A 156 -1.57 5.41 -8.23
C ILE A 156 -2.06 5.11 -9.64
N THR A 157 -1.98 6.08 -10.55
CA THR A 157 -2.24 5.85 -11.98
C THR A 157 -1.11 5.00 -12.56
N TRP A 158 -1.42 3.87 -13.20
CA TRP A 158 -0.38 3.01 -13.75
C TRP A 158 -0.15 3.27 -15.23
N ASN A 159 0.70 4.25 -15.53
CA ASN A 159 1.15 4.56 -16.90
C ASN A 159 2.51 5.30 -16.90
N LEU A 160 3.16 5.35 -18.06
CA LEU A 160 4.48 5.96 -18.21
C LEU A 160 4.52 7.47 -17.90
N ASN A 161 3.40 8.18 -18.03
CA ASN A 161 3.33 9.59 -17.65
C ASN A 161 3.39 9.76 -16.13
N GLU A 162 2.66 8.94 -15.37
CA GLU A 162 2.76 8.92 -13.91
C GLU A 162 4.18 8.54 -13.47
N ALA A 163 4.83 7.56 -14.12
CA ALA A 163 6.22 7.21 -13.81
C ALA A 163 7.17 8.41 -13.92
N ARG A 164 7.04 9.22 -14.99
CA ARG A 164 7.83 10.46 -15.17
C ARG A 164 7.54 11.48 -14.07
N LEU A 165 6.27 11.66 -13.69
CA LEU A 165 5.87 12.57 -12.62
C LEU A 165 6.43 12.13 -11.26
N LEU A 166 6.33 10.83 -10.95
CA LEU A 166 6.86 10.24 -9.72
C LEU A 166 8.39 10.36 -9.65
N ARG A 167 9.12 10.18 -10.76
CA ARG A 167 10.57 10.41 -10.82
C ARG A 167 10.93 11.87 -10.53
N LYS A 168 10.19 12.81 -11.13
CA LYS A 168 10.38 14.25 -10.89
C LYS A 168 10.15 14.57 -9.42
N GLU A 169 9.03 14.13 -8.86
CA GLU A 169 8.72 14.35 -7.44
C GLU A 169 9.75 13.69 -6.51
N ALA A 170 10.17 12.46 -6.81
CA ALA A 170 11.21 11.75 -6.07
C ALA A 170 12.50 12.55 -5.98
N LYS A 171 12.86 13.27 -7.05
CA LYS A 171 14.05 14.12 -7.12
C LYS A 171 13.82 15.43 -6.36
N ASP A 172 12.74 16.14 -6.68
CA ASP A 172 12.47 17.49 -6.17
C ASP A 172 12.21 17.49 -4.65
N ARG A 173 11.62 16.41 -4.11
CA ARG A 173 11.25 16.28 -2.70
C ARG A 173 12.08 15.26 -1.92
N ASN A 174 13.14 14.71 -2.52
CA ASN A 174 13.97 13.66 -1.94
C ASN A 174 13.17 12.46 -1.41
N ARG A 175 12.29 11.91 -2.25
CA ARG A 175 11.39 10.79 -1.94
C ARG A 175 11.79 9.52 -2.69
N PRO A 176 12.80 8.75 -2.24
CA PRO A 176 13.33 7.58 -2.95
C PRO A 176 12.28 6.48 -3.18
N GLU A 177 11.26 6.38 -2.33
CA GLU A 177 10.14 5.46 -2.47
C GLU A 177 9.35 5.69 -3.77
N LEU A 178 9.16 6.94 -4.19
CA LEU A 178 8.46 7.26 -5.44
C LEU A 178 9.26 6.84 -6.68
N ARG A 179 10.60 6.87 -6.58
CA ARG A 179 11.49 6.36 -7.64
C ARG A 179 11.31 4.86 -7.84
N LYS A 180 11.17 4.11 -6.75
CA LYS A 180 10.92 2.65 -6.79
C LYS A 180 9.58 2.34 -7.44
N ILE A 181 8.52 3.08 -7.09
CA ILE A 181 7.21 2.94 -7.73
C ILE A 181 7.29 3.25 -9.23
N ALA A 182 7.97 4.33 -9.63
CA ALA A 182 8.15 4.66 -11.04
C ALA A 182 8.87 3.55 -11.82
N GLN A 183 9.91 2.97 -11.23
CA GLN A 183 10.63 1.82 -11.81
C GLN A 183 9.69 0.61 -12.00
N ALA A 184 8.82 0.33 -11.03
CA ALA A 184 7.84 -0.75 -11.14
C ALA A 184 6.80 -0.50 -12.24
N ILE A 185 6.38 0.75 -12.45
CA ILE A 185 5.50 1.12 -13.56
C ILE A 185 6.20 0.85 -14.90
N GLU A 186 7.44 1.32 -15.06
CA GLU A 186 8.24 1.14 -16.27
C GLU A 186 8.46 -0.35 -16.61
N GLU A 187 8.81 -1.15 -15.60
CA GLU A 187 9.01 -2.61 -15.72
C GLU A 187 7.74 -3.33 -16.20
N LEU A 188 6.59 -3.03 -15.59
CA LEU A 188 5.31 -3.64 -15.98
C LEU A 188 4.78 -3.11 -17.32
N SER A 189 5.09 -1.86 -17.71
CA SER A 189 4.73 -1.32 -19.02
C SER A 189 5.51 -1.97 -20.15
N GLN A 190 6.78 -2.33 -19.92
CA GLN A 190 7.62 -2.99 -20.93
C GLN A 190 7.29 -4.48 -21.09
N ASN A 191 7.00 -5.16 -19.98
CA ASN A 191 6.82 -6.62 -19.95
C ASN A 191 5.35 -7.06 -19.84
N GLY A 192 4.42 -6.12 -19.73
CA GLY A 192 2.99 -6.34 -19.58
C GLY A 192 2.59 -6.96 -18.23
N TRP A 193 1.27 -6.97 -17.97
CA TRP A 193 0.66 -7.97 -17.10
C TRP A 193 0.18 -9.10 -18.02
N CYS A 194 0.29 -10.37 -17.61
CA CYS A 194 0.10 -11.58 -18.46
C CYS A 194 -1.27 -11.78 -19.13
N ASP A 195 -2.13 -10.76 -19.17
CA ASP A 195 -3.30 -10.67 -20.06
C ASP A 195 -3.03 -9.79 -21.31
N GLY A 196 -1.80 -9.29 -21.48
CA GLY A 196 -1.42 -8.43 -22.61
C GLY A 196 -2.03 -7.03 -22.55
N SER A 197 -2.75 -6.68 -21.49
CA SER A 197 -3.54 -5.44 -21.43
C SER A 197 -2.74 -4.20 -21.02
N GLY A 198 -1.43 -4.31 -20.77
CA GLY A 198 -0.58 -3.18 -20.37
C GLY A 198 -1.28 -2.32 -19.32
N VAL A 199 -1.69 -2.94 -18.20
CA VAL A 199 -2.93 -2.60 -17.49
C VAL A 199 -2.96 -1.14 -17.03
N GLU A 200 -3.50 -0.26 -17.88
CA GLU A 200 -3.91 1.07 -17.46
C GLU A 200 -4.95 0.93 -16.36
N GLY A 201 -4.69 1.55 -15.21
CA GLY A 201 -5.55 1.39 -14.06
C GLY A 201 -5.06 2.13 -12.85
N ARG A 202 -5.75 1.90 -11.73
CA ARG A 202 -5.37 2.44 -10.42
C ARG A 202 -4.89 1.30 -9.54
N TYR A 203 -3.71 1.49 -8.95
CA TYR A 203 -3.04 0.49 -8.15
C TYR A 203 -2.65 1.02 -6.78
N GLN A 204 -2.46 0.09 -5.88
CA GLN A 204 -1.80 0.28 -4.61
C GLN A 204 -0.43 -0.36 -4.69
N ALA A 205 0.60 0.38 -4.29
CA ALA A 205 1.99 -0.07 -4.30
C ALA A 205 2.55 -0.07 -2.87
N PHE A 206 3.36 -1.09 -2.60
CA PHE A 206 4.16 -1.23 -1.39
C PHE A 206 5.62 -1.21 -1.82
N VAL A 207 6.38 -0.22 -1.35
CA VAL A 207 7.83 -0.21 -1.49
C VAL A 207 8.41 -1.03 -0.35
N LEU A 208 9.21 -2.01 -0.74
CA LEU A 208 9.73 -3.05 0.12
C LEU A 208 11.25 -2.90 0.25
N THR A 209 11.78 -3.39 1.35
CA THR A 209 13.21 -3.61 1.54
C THR A 209 13.76 -4.56 0.47
N SER A 210 14.96 -4.32 -0.05
CA SER A 210 15.72 -5.34 -0.81
C SER A 210 16.76 -6.01 0.08
N LYS A 211 17.18 -7.21 -0.33
CA LYS A 211 18.26 -7.97 0.33
C LYS A 211 19.59 -7.23 0.37
N ASP A 212 19.89 -6.48 -0.69
CA ASP A 212 21.19 -5.81 -0.87
C ASP A 212 21.26 -4.41 -0.26
N GLU A 213 20.17 -3.91 0.31
CA GLU A 213 20.16 -2.57 0.91
C GLU A 213 20.66 -2.63 2.35
N THR A 214 21.61 -1.76 2.69
CA THR A 214 22.07 -1.57 4.07
C THR A 214 20.91 -1.01 4.91
N GLN A 215 20.26 -1.87 5.66
CA GLN A 215 19.08 -1.54 6.43
C GLN A 215 19.35 -1.63 7.93
N PRO A 216 18.59 -0.90 8.76
CA PRO A 216 18.56 -1.17 10.19
C PRO A 216 18.27 -2.66 10.44
N LEU A 217 18.97 -3.22 11.42
CA LEU A 217 18.90 -4.64 11.77
C LEU A 217 17.43 -5.09 11.92
N GLY A 218 17.02 -6.12 11.19
CA GLY A 218 15.70 -6.74 11.32
C GLY A 218 14.61 -6.22 10.39
N ALA A 219 14.88 -5.24 9.52
CA ALA A 219 13.90 -4.79 8.52
C ALA A 219 13.72 -5.80 7.36
N HIS A 220 14.79 -6.42 6.88
CA HIS A 220 14.70 -7.51 5.92
C HIS A 220 14.91 -8.85 6.63
N ARG A 221 14.09 -9.85 6.35
CA ARG A 221 14.26 -11.20 6.89
C ARG A 221 14.38 -12.19 5.75
N THR A 222 15.25 -13.18 5.91
CA THR A 222 15.46 -14.25 4.93
C THR A 222 15.29 -15.59 5.64
N LEU A 223 14.38 -16.42 5.14
CA LEU A 223 14.21 -17.81 5.56
C LEU A 223 15.45 -18.63 5.15
N PRO A 224 15.82 -19.66 5.94
CA PRO A 224 16.95 -20.53 5.59
C PRO A 224 16.71 -21.33 4.31
N SER A 225 15.46 -21.63 3.99
CA SER A 225 15.04 -22.31 2.76
C SER A 225 13.60 -21.92 2.39
N GLU A 226 13.20 -22.22 1.16
CA GLU A 226 11.79 -22.15 0.78
C GLU A 226 10.95 -23.08 1.68
N ILE A 227 9.72 -22.67 1.98
CA ILE A 227 8.78 -23.51 2.75
C ILE A 227 7.76 -24.10 1.77
N GLU A 228 7.82 -25.42 1.56
CA GLU A 228 6.95 -26.12 0.62
C GLU A 228 5.63 -26.57 1.24
N ASN A 229 4.54 -26.36 0.51
CA ASN A 229 3.22 -26.85 0.85
C ASN A 229 2.98 -28.24 0.26
N THR A 230 3.05 -29.26 1.11
CA THR A 230 2.86 -30.67 0.76
C THR A 230 1.39 -31.10 0.71
N ALA A 231 0.44 -30.29 1.19
CA ALA A 231 -0.98 -30.65 1.22
C ALA A 231 -1.57 -30.73 -0.20
N SER A 232 -2.32 -31.79 -0.52
CA SER A 232 -2.91 -31.96 -1.86
C SER A 232 -4.42 -31.69 -1.86
N GLY A 233 -5.00 -31.55 -3.05
CA GLY A 233 -6.45 -31.37 -3.23
C GLY A 233 -6.93 -29.93 -3.41
N LYS A 234 -8.21 -29.79 -3.73
CA LYS A 234 -8.87 -28.49 -3.97
C LYS A 234 -8.89 -27.67 -2.68
N GLY A 235 -8.37 -26.44 -2.72
CA GLY A 235 -8.29 -25.56 -1.56
C GLY A 235 -7.05 -25.78 -0.68
N SER A 236 -6.13 -26.65 -1.06
CA SER A 236 -4.88 -26.90 -0.32
C SER A 236 -3.88 -25.73 -0.32
N GLY A 237 -4.07 -24.72 -1.18
CA GLY A 237 -3.18 -23.57 -1.25
C GLY A 237 -3.28 -22.71 0.01
N TRP A 238 -2.14 -22.36 0.60
CA TRP A 238 -2.10 -21.54 1.82
C TRP A 238 -2.63 -20.12 1.64
N VAL A 239 -2.72 -19.62 0.40
CA VAL A 239 -3.30 -18.31 0.10
C VAL A 239 -3.88 -18.26 -1.31
N THR A 240 -5.05 -17.64 -1.45
CA THR A 240 -5.69 -17.34 -2.74
C THR A 240 -5.74 -15.84 -3.06
N LYS A 241 -5.83 -14.98 -2.03
CA LYS A 241 -5.85 -13.51 -2.16
C LYS A 241 -4.82 -12.83 -1.28
N GLN A 242 -4.89 -13.07 0.02
CA GLN A 242 -3.93 -12.64 1.04
C GLN A 242 -4.15 -13.46 2.31
N ARG A 243 -3.09 -13.72 3.09
CA ARG A 243 -3.16 -14.34 4.42
C ARG A 243 -2.23 -13.56 5.36
N TYR A 244 -2.61 -13.45 6.63
CA TYR A 244 -1.81 -12.79 7.65
C TYR A 244 -1.09 -13.81 8.50
N LEU A 245 0.21 -13.59 8.72
CA LEU A 245 1.12 -14.47 9.42
C LEU A 245 1.87 -13.68 10.51
N TYR A 246 2.29 -14.37 11.57
CA TYR A 246 3.27 -13.85 12.52
C TYR A 246 4.67 -14.20 12.03
N LEU A 247 5.51 -13.20 11.78
CA LEU A 247 6.86 -13.37 11.27
C LEU A 247 7.68 -14.35 12.13
N GLU A 248 7.68 -14.16 13.44
CA GLU A 248 8.49 -14.98 14.35
C GLU A 248 8.06 -16.45 14.34
N ARG A 249 6.75 -16.72 14.24
CA ARG A 249 6.26 -18.11 14.11
C ARG A 249 6.65 -18.72 12.78
N LEU A 250 6.54 -17.95 11.68
CA LEU A 250 6.99 -18.39 10.37
C LEU A 250 8.48 -18.74 10.36
N MET A 251 9.30 -17.91 11.01
CA MET A 251 10.75 -18.10 11.11
C MET A 251 11.13 -19.32 11.95
N GLN A 252 10.42 -19.57 13.05
CA GLN A 252 10.73 -20.66 13.99
C GLN A 252 10.18 -22.02 13.55
N GLN A 253 8.98 -22.05 12.98
CA GLN A 253 8.21 -23.29 12.77
C GLN A 253 8.06 -23.67 11.29
N GLY A 254 8.36 -22.74 10.37
CA GLY A 254 8.30 -23.00 8.94
C GLY A 254 6.93 -23.54 8.49
N ALA A 255 6.93 -24.71 7.84
CA ALA A 255 5.72 -25.34 7.32
C ALA A 255 4.72 -25.73 8.43
N ALA A 256 5.20 -26.09 9.63
CA ALA A 256 4.35 -26.53 10.73
C ALA A 256 3.41 -25.43 11.24
N TYR A 257 3.75 -24.16 11.04
CA TYR A 257 2.90 -23.03 11.39
C TYR A 257 1.71 -22.85 10.42
N LEU A 258 1.81 -23.41 9.21
CA LEU A 258 0.86 -23.19 8.12
C LEU A 258 -0.08 -24.36 7.88
N ALA A 259 0.29 -25.54 8.40
CA ALA A 259 -0.51 -26.75 8.47
C ALA A 259 -1.68 -26.58 9.45
#